data_AF-A1SUQ1-F1
#
_entry.id   AF-A1SUQ1-F1
#
_cell.length_a   1.000
_cell.length_b   1.000
_cell.length_c   1.000
_cell.angle_alpha   90.00
_cell.angle_beta   90.00
_cell.angle_gamma   90.00
#
_symmetry.space_group_name_H-M   'P 1'
#
loop_
_entity.id
_entity.type
_entity.pdbx_description
1 polymer ?
#
loop_
_entity_poly.entity_id
_entity_poly.type
_entity_poly.pdbx_seq_one_letter_code
_entity_poly.pdbx_strand_id
1 'polypeptide(L)'
;MSEIQRVLLLPHIKVHNANALSSPFTIGFPAMTAWLGAVHALQRKLNAKGYDAVKFISVGVVSHQCDLQTHKGVGDYVHSIIGTGNPLDKTGSRSAFIEEARCHLDVSLIIEYTGTAKENEDAVKDKITQLLNSSMKMAGGDILTFNLPDFFKIEAGNTKDIHKLIRKVMPGYALIERRDLMIEAMEQGQDAIDAVLDNLAIHHTATTDENTKGESTVTWSSKRKTKGWIVPIATGFHGLTELGQAKNQRDPNTLHRFAESVVTLGEFKMPHRIKSLNEILWSYHADIPNNLYLCTQNCVTKTTNLSPITNQLSTLFD
;
A
#
# COMPACT_ATOMS: atom_id res chain seq x y z
N MET A 1 -25.46 -4.44 -20.00
CA MET A 1 -24.13 -4.90 -20.45
C MET A 1 -23.32 -5.14 -19.21
N SER A 2 -22.72 -6.33 -19.03
CA SER A 2 -21.84 -6.61 -17.90
C SER A 2 -20.64 -5.66 -17.93
N GLU A 3 -20.26 -5.12 -16.79
CA GLU A 3 -19.07 -4.28 -16.65
C GLU A 3 -17.82 -5.17 -16.81
N ILE A 4 -16.98 -4.87 -17.80
CA ILE A 4 -15.76 -5.62 -18.10
C ILE A 4 -14.57 -4.83 -17.58
N GLN A 5 -13.88 -5.37 -16.57
CA GLN A 5 -12.63 -4.82 -16.07
C GLN A 5 -11.45 -5.36 -16.87
N ARG A 6 -10.57 -4.46 -17.32
CA ARG A 6 -9.33 -4.82 -18.01
C ARG A 6 -8.17 -4.67 -17.06
N VAL A 7 -7.37 -5.73 -16.94
CA VAL A 7 -6.32 -5.85 -15.93
C VAL A 7 -5.00 -6.22 -16.58
N LEU A 8 -3.95 -5.53 -16.20
CA LEU A 8 -2.57 -5.83 -16.51
C LEU A 8 -1.91 -6.40 -15.25
N LEU A 9 -1.41 -7.62 -15.34
CA LEU A 9 -0.62 -8.24 -14.29
C LEU A 9 0.87 -8.02 -14.60
N LEU A 10 1.62 -7.51 -13.63
CA LEU A 10 3.08 -7.52 -13.60
C LEU A 10 3.52 -8.53 -12.52
N PRO A 11 3.83 -9.79 -12.89
CA PRO A 11 4.09 -10.83 -11.92
C PRO A 11 5.54 -10.85 -11.42
N HIS A 12 5.72 -11.16 -10.14
CA HIS A 12 7.00 -11.48 -9.50
C HIS A 12 8.15 -10.50 -9.79
N ILE A 13 7.89 -9.20 -9.59
CA ILE A 13 8.91 -8.16 -9.69
C ILE A 13 9.83 -8.25 -8.47
N LYS A 14 11.08 -8.66 -8.70
CA LYS A 14 12.12 -8.69 -7.67
C LYS A 14 12.79 -7.33 -7.56
N VAL A 15 12.61 -6.67 -6.43
CA VAL A 15 13.15 -5.35 -6.15
C VAL A 15 14.26 -5.46 -5.09
N HIS A 16 15.41 -4.90 -5.39
CA HIS A 16 16.57 -4.86 -4.52
C HIS A 16 16.71 -3.48 -3.86
N ASN A 17 16.97 -3.46 -2.54
CA ASN A 17 17.14 -2.22 -1.76
C ASN A 17 15.95 -1.25 -1.89
N ALA A 18 14.72 -1.77 -1.84
CA ALA A 18 13.53 -0.93 -1.70
C ALA A 18 13.52 -0.25 -0.33
N ASN A 19 12.98 0.98 -0.27
CA ASN A 19 12.82 1.71 0.98
C ASN A 19 11.84 0.99 1.91
N ALA A 20 12.33 0.58 3.08
CA ALA A 20 11.53 -0.07 4.11
C ALA A 20 11.04 0.89 5.19
N LEU A 21 11.52 2.14 5.22
CA LEU A 21 11.02 3.19 6.12
C LEU A 21 9.76 3.81 5.49
N SER A 22 8.61 3.16 5.70
CA SER A 22 7.35 3.52 5.04
C SER A 22 6.65 4.73 5.65
N SER A 23 6.88 5.00 6.94
CA SER A 23 6.47 6.21 7.64
C SER A 23 7.46 6.56 8.76
N PRO A 24 7.34 7.72 9.43
CA PRO A 24 8.20 8.07 10.56
C PRO A 24 8.22 7.04 11.71
N PHE A 25 7.19 6.19 11.82
CA PHE A 25 7.06 5.21 12.89
C PHE A 25 6.77 3.78 12.40
N THR A 26 6.90 3.50 11.10
CA THR A 26 6.72 2.15 10.53
C THR A 26 7.91 1.74 9.67
N ILE A 27 8.48 0.57 9.99
CA ILE A 27 9.53 -0.10 9.23
C ILE A 27 9.00 -1.44 8.71
N GLY A 28 9.23 -1.73 7.43
CA GLY A 28 8.79 -2.97 6.80
C GLY A 28 8.43 -2.78 5.33
N PHE A 29 7.21 -3.17 4.95
CA PHE A 29 6.74 -3.08 3.58
C PHE A 29 6.59 -1.60 3.15
N PRO A 30 6.97 -1.22 1.91
CA PRO A 30 6.89 0.17 1.45
C PRO A 30 5.47 0.75 1.47
N ALA A 31 5.39 2.08 1.62
CA ALA A 31 4.13 2.82 1.60
C ALA A 31 3.33 2.62 0.30
N MET A 32 1.99 2.70 0.38
CA MET A 32 1.13 2.54 -0.80
C MET A 32 1.38 3.61 -1.87
N THR A 33 1.77 4.81 -1.45
CA THR A 33 2.16 5.92 -2.33
C THR A 33 3.33 5.57 -3.25
N ALA A 34 4.26 4.72 -2.81
CA ALA A 34 5.39 4.27 -3.63
C ALA A 34 4.93 3.38 -4.79
N TRP A 35 3.96 2.49 -4.55
CA TRP A 35 3.42 1.57 -5.55
C TRP A 35 2.59 2.29 -6.60
N LEU A 36 1.64 3.12 -6.16
CA LEU A 36 0.84 3.92 -7.09
C LEU A 36 1.73 4.93 -7.84
N GLY A 37 2.75 5.49 -7.18
CA GLY A 37 3.71 6.40 -7.80
C GLY A 37 4.52 5.72 -8.91
N ALA A 38 4.95 4.48 -8.69
CA ALA A 38 5.68 3.71 -9.69
C ALA A 38 4.79 3.33 -10.89
N VAL A 39 3.54 2.94 -10.66
CA VAL A 39 2.58 2.69 -11.76
C VAL A 39 2.27 3.97 -12.52
N HIS A 40 2.10 5.09 -11.83
CA HIS A 40 1.91 6.39 -12.48
C HIS A 40 3.13 6.80 -13.32
N ALA A 41 4.35 6.56 -12.83
CA ALA A 41 5.57 6.78 -13.60
C ALA A 41 5.66 5.86 -14.84
N LEU A 42 5.23 4.60 -14.72
CA LEU A 42 5.15 3.67 -15.85
C LEU A 42 4.18 4.21 -16.91
N GLN A 43 2.99 4.66 -16.52
CA GLN A 43 2.03 5.28 -17.43
C GLN A 43 2.64 6.47 -18.17
N ARG A 44 3.25 7.41 -17.46
CA ARG A 44 3.86 8.61 -18.07
C ARG A 44 4.92 8.26 -19.10
N LYS A 45 5.73 7.23 -18.84
CA LYS A 45 6.75 6.75 -19.78
C LYS A 45 6.19 6.01 -20.98
N LEU A 46 5.07 5.29 -20.82
CA LEU A 46 4.36 4.68 -21.94
C LEU A 46 3.75 5.75 -22.85
N ASN A 47 3.09 6.75 -22.26
CA ASN A 47 2.49 7.87 -22.98
C ASN A 47 3.56 8.62 -23.79
N ALA A 48 4.70 8.92 -23.17
CA ALA A 48 5.84 9.54 -23.87
C ALA A 48 6.41 8.72 -25.05
N LYS A 49 6.05 7.44 -25.19
CA LYS A 49 6.43 6.58 -26.32
C LYS A 49 5.26 6.32 -27.30
N GLY A 50 4.24 7.16 -27.29
CA GLY A 50 3.12 7.14 -28.25
C GLY A 50 1.89 6.35 -27.79
N TYR A 51 1.83 5.94 -26.52
CA TYR A 51 0.68 5.19 -25.96
C TYR A 51 -0.22 6.09 -25.09
N ASP A 52 -0.53 7.31 -25.55
CA ASP A 52 -1.22 8.35 -24.76
C ASP A 52 -2.63 7.98 -24.29
N ALA A 53 -3.29 7.06 -25.00
CA ALA A 53 -4.60 6.56 -24.64
C ALA A 53 -4.57 5.69 -23.37
N VAL A 54 -3.42 5.08 -23.04
CA VAL A 54 -3.30 4.16 -21.92
C VAL A 54 -3.39 4.90 -20.59
N LYS A 55 -4.36 4.50 -19.77
CA LYS A 55 -4.52 5.03 -18.41
C LYS A 55 -4.59 3.88 -17.43
N PHE A 56 -3.76 3.93 -16.40
CA PHE A 56 -3.79 3.06 -15.24
C PHE A 56 -4.63 3.72 -14.15
N ILE A 57 -5.71 3.05 -13.76
CA ILE A 57 -6.75 3.63 -12.90
C ILE A 57 -6.47 3.27 -11.44
N SER A 58 -6.19 2.00 -11.19
CA SER A 58 -6.04 1.46 -9.84
C SER A 58 -5.03 0.31 -9.82
N VAL A 59 -4.49 0.01 -8.64
CA VAL A 59 -3.38 -0.94 -8.46
C VAL A 59 -3.62 -1.82 -7.24
N GLY A 60 -3.64 -3.13 -7.43
CA GLY A 60 -3.52 -4.12 -6.38
C GLY A 60 -2.06 -4.52 -6.18
N VAL A 61 -1.65 -4.68 -4.93
CA VAL A 61 -0.28 -5.05 -4.56
C VAL A 61 -0.31 -6.39 -3.83
N VAL A 62 0.41 -7.38 -4.37
CA VAL A 62 0.59 -8.69 -3.76
C VAL A 62 2.05 -8.86 -3.38
N SER A 63 2.33 -9.05 -2.09
CA SER A 63 3.65 -9.38 -1.59
C SER A 63 3.84 -10.90 -1.55
N HIS A 64 4.84 -11.39 -2.26
CA HIS A 64 5.26 -12.80 -2.20
C HIS A 64 6.34 -13.00 -1.14
N GLN A 65 7.28 -12.06 -1.07
CA GLN A 65 8.37 -12.05 -0.11
C GLN A 65 8.75 -10.61 0.24
N CYS A 66 9.06 -10.39 1.51
CA CYS A 66 9.65 -9.15 2.00
C CYS A 66 10.78 -9.50 2.97
N ASP A 67 12.01 -9.30 2.53
CA ASP A 67 13.22 -9.55 3.31
C ASP A 67 13.78 -8.22 3.82
N LEU A 68 13.51 -7.92 5.08
CA LEU A 68 13.91 -6.67 5.72
C LEU A 68 15.36 -6.77 6.20
N GLN A 69 16.21 -5.84 5.78
CA GLN A 69 17.64 -5.83 6.15
C GLN A 69 17.83 -5.34 7.59
N THR A 70 17.62 -6.25 8.52
CA THR A 70 17.81 -6.04 9.95
C THR A 70 18.70 -7.11 10.54
N HIS A 71 19.34 -6.76 11.65
CA HIS A 71 20.18 -7.67 12.41
C HIS A 71 19.72 -7.67 13.86
N LYS A 72 19.67 -8.86 14.46
CA LYS A 72 19.41 -9.04 15.89
C LYS A 72 20.55 -9.85 16.48
N GLY A 73 21.32 -9.23 17.38
CA GLY A 73 22.44 -9.87 18.05
C GLY A 73 21.99 -10.90 19.08
N VAL A 74 22.94 -11.69 19.57
CA VAL A 74 22.69 -12.65 20.66
C VAL A 74 22.36 -11.88 21.93
N GLY A 75 21.17 -12.10 22.47
CA GLY A 75 20.69 -11.43 23.69
C GLY A 75 19.95 -10.11 23.46
N ASP A 76 19.92 -9.59 22.22
CA ASP A 76 19.15 -8.39 21.91
C ASP A 76 17.64 -8.69 21.99
N TYR A 77 16.86 -7.73 22.47
CA TYR A 77 15.40 -7.81 22.40
C TYR A 77 14.87 -7.30 21.06
N VAL A 78 15.42 -6.19 20.57
CA VAL A 78 15.01 -5.49 19.34
C VAL A 78 15.95 -5.75 18.16
N HIS A 79 15.46 -5.48 16.95
CA HIS A 79 16.25 -5.53 15.73
C HIS A 79 16.90 -4.17 15.44
N SER A 80 18.15 -4.18 14.97
CA SER A 80 18.85 -3.00 14.44
C SER A 80 18.81 -2.98 12.91
N ILE A 81 18.76 -1.80 12.32
CA ILE A 81 18.81 -1.63 10.85
C ILE A 81 20.26 -1.82 10.37
N ILE A 82 20.43 -2.52 9.25
CA ILE A 82 21.74 -2.64 8.60
C ILE A 82 21.98 -1.40 7.74
N GLY A 83 22.93 -0.56 8.15
CA GLY A 83 23.33 0.62 7.40
C GLY A 83 24.39 0.34 6.33
N THR A 84 24.58 1.30 5.42
CA THR A 84 25.67 1.25 4.42
C THR A 84 26.80 2.22 4.71
N GLY A 85 28.01 1.85 4.32
CA GLY A 85 29.15 2.75 4.35
C GLY A 85 29.01 3.82 3.26
N ASN A 86 28.72 5.05 3.66
CA ASN A 86 28.73 6.20 2.76
C ASN A 86 30.18 6.65 2.50
N PRO A 87 30.45 7.31 1.35
CA PRO A 87 31.75 7.91 1.07
C PRO A 87 32.22 8.82 2.21
N LEU A 88 33.54 8.91 2.38
CA LEU A 88 34.17 9.83 3.32
C LEU A 88 33.88 11.27 2.91
N ASP A 89 33.86 12.16 3.88
CA ASP A 89 33.67 13.58 3.63
C ASP A 89 34.91 14.22 2.99
N LYS A 90 34.84 15.52 2.69
CA LYS A 90 35.95 16.28 2.11
C LYS A 90 37.22 16.32 2.98
N THR A 91 37.12 15.97 4.26
CA THR A 91 38.24 15.92 5.22
C THR A 91 38.83 14.51 5.34
N GLY A 92 38.21 13.50 4.72
CA GLY A 92 38.56 12.09 4.90
C GLY A 92 37.93 11.45 6.14
N SER A 93 37.04 12.16 6.83
CA SER A 93 36.31 11.65 8.00
C SER A 93 35.06 10.88 7.58
N ARG A 94 34.56 10.02 8.47
CA ARG A 94 33.28 9.32 8.23
C ARG A 94 32.14 10.35 8.20
N SER A 95 31.36 10.29 7.14
CA SER A 95 30.12 11.05 7.02
C SER A 95 29.14 10.68 8.14
N ALA A 96 28.26 11.62 8.49
CA ALA A 96 27.19 11.37 9.46
C ALA A 96 26.37 10.15 9.03
N PHE A 97 26.07 9.30 10.00
CA PHE A 97 25.24 8.12 9.77
C PHE A 97 23.78 8.56 9.61
N ILE A 98 23.19 8.21 8.47
CA ILE A 98 21.78 8.43 8.17
C ILE A 98 21.13 7.05 8.17
N GLU A 99 20.14 6.88 9.04
CA GLU A 99 19.38 5.64 9.13
C GLU A 99 18.48 5.49 7.89
N GLU A 100 18.75 4.47 7.09
CA GLU A 100 17.95 4.12 5.93
C GLU A 100 17.56 2.65 5.99
N ALA A 101 16.32 2.36 6.37
CA ALA A 101 15.81 0.99 6.34
C ALA A 101 15.60 0.53 4.90
N ARG A 102 16.10 -0.67 4.57
CA ARG A 102 16.00 -1.27 3.24
C ARG A 102 15.44 -2.69 3.30
N CYS A 103 14.78 -3.10 2.23
CA CYS A 103 14.29 -4.46 2.06
C CYS A 103 14.49 -4.98 0.63
N HIS A 104 14.58 -6.30 0.49
CA HIS A 104 14.42 -6.99 -0.79
C HIS A 104 12.99 -7.51 -0.90
N LEU A 105 12.37 -7.31 -2.06
CA LEU A 105 10.97 -7.61 -2.27
C LEU A 105 10.79 -8.55 -3.46
N ASP A 106 9.80 -9.43 -3.37
CA ASP A 106 9.16 -10.07 -4.52
C ASP A 106 7.67 -9.68 -4.47
N VAL A 107 7.22 -8.91 -5.47
CA VAL A 107 5.88 -8.34 -5.53
C VAL A 107 5.23 -8.53 -6.89
N SER A 108 3.92 -8.80 -6.91
CA SER A 108 3.11 -8.72 -8.12
C SER A 108 2.20 -7.50 -8.05
N LEU A 109 2.09 -6.78 -9.17
CA LEU A 109 1.19 -5.64 -9.32
C LEU A 109 0.04 -6.01 -10.24
N ILE A 110 -1.18 -5.72 -9.81
CA ILE A 110 -2.41 -5.95 -10.57
C ILE A 110 -2.98 -4.58 -10.91
N ILE A 111 -2.92 -4.19 -12.17
CA ILE A 111 -3.20 -2.81 -12.59
C ILE A 111 -4.46 -2.78 -13.44
N GLU A 112 -5.48 -2.06 -13.00
CA GLU A 112 -6.65 -1.77 -13.81
C GLU A 112 -6.30 -0.71 -14.85
N TYR A 113 -6.68 -0.93 -16.12
CA TYR A 113 -6.32 -0.02 -17.19
C TYR A 113 -7.45 0.22 -18.20
N THR A 114 -7.37 1.36 -18.89
CA THR A 114 -8.24 1.73 -20.02
C THR A 114 -7.43 2.25 -21.21
N GLY A 115 -8.09 2.32 -22.37
CA GLY A 115 -7.54 2.99 -23.56
C GLY A 115 -6.58 2.18 -24.44
N THR A 116 -6.43 0.87 -24.21
CA THR A 116 -5.70 -0.04 -25.12
C THR A 116 -6.66 -1.01 -25.80
N ALA A 117 -6.58 -1.12 -27.13
CA ALA A 117 -7.26 -2.17 -27.89
C ALA A 117 -6.51 -3.51 -27.80
N LYS A 118 -7.21 -4.63 -27.98
CA LYS A 118 -6.61 -5.97 -27.85
C LYS A 118 -5.41 -6.18 -28.78
N GLU A 119 -5.47 -5.61 -29.97
CA GLU A 119 -4.42 -5.70 -31.00
C GLU A 119 -3.11 -5.03 -30.59
N ASN A 120 -3.17 -4.06 -29.66
CA ASN A 120 -1.99 -3.33 -29.18
C ASN A 120 -1.43 -3.91 -27.87
N GLU A 121 -2.08 -4.91 -27.26
CA GLU A 121 -1.67 -5.46 -25.96
C GLU A 121 -0.25 -6.04 -26.03
N ASP A 122 0.12 -6.77 -27.09
CA ASP A 122 1.46 -7.35 -27.24
C ASP A 122 2.54 -6.27 -27.39
N ALA A 123 2.29 -5.23 -28.20
CA ALA A 123 3.22 -4.12 -28.37
C ALA A 123 3.42 -3.33 -27.06
N VAL A 124 2.34 -3.12 -26.30
CA VAL A 124 2.39 -2.48 -24.97
C VAL A 124 3.15 -3.36 -23.99
N LYS A 125 2.95 -4.68 -24.01
CA LYS A 125 3.68 -5.64 -23.16
C LYS A 125 5.18 -5.59 -23.40
N ASP A 126 5.63 -5.57 -24.65
CA ASP A 126 7.04 -5.45 -24.99
C ASP A 126 7.62 -4.12 -24.52
N LYS A 127 6.85 -3.04 -24.68
CA LYS A 127 7.25 -1.71 -24.22
C LYS A 127 7.40 -1.66 -22.70
N ILE A 128 6.44 -2.21 -21.95
CA ILE A 128 6.48 -2.30 -20.48
C ILE A 128 7.71 -3.10 -20.05
N THR A 129 7.94 -4.26 -20.66
CA THR A 129 9.10 -5.11 -20.39
C THR A 129 10.41 -4.34 -20.60
N GLN A 130 10.53 -3.58 -21.69
CA GLN A 130 11.70 -2.74 -21.91
C GLN A 130 11.85 -1.64 -20.84
N LEU A 131 10.75 -0.99 -20.44
CA LEU A 131 10.78 0.08 -19.44
C LEU A 131 11.18 -0.44 -18.05
N LEU A 132 10.65 -1.59 -17.65
CA LEU A 132 10.98 -2.26 -16.39
C LEU A 132 12.46 -2.65 -16.33
N ASN A 133 13.03 -3.14 -17.43
CA ASN A 133 14.46 -3.50 -17.49
C ASN A 133 15.43 -2.31 -17.45
N SER A 134 15.03 -1.16 -18.00
CA SER A 134 16.01 -0.10 -18.34
C SER A 134 15.93 1.17 -17.50
N SER A 135 14.76 1.52 -16.98
CA SER A 135 14.55 2.89 -16.48
C SER A 135 13.68 3.01 -15.25
N MET A 136 13.14 1.90 -14.73
CA MET A 136 12.18 1.92 -13.62
C MET A 136 12.83 1.53 -12.31
N LYS A 137 12.43 2.23 -11.25
CA LYS A 137 12.68 1.87 -9.86
C LYS A 137 11.32 1.72 -9.17
N MET A 138 11.25 0.86 -8.17
CA MET A 138 10.04 0.59 -7.39
C MET A 138 10.38 0.84 -5.92
N ALA A 139 9.62 1.72 -5.26
CA ALA A 139 9.90 2.13 -3.88
C ALA A 139 11.38 2.54 -3.62
N GLY A 140 12.02 3.18 -4.60
CA GLY A 140 13.44 3.58 -4.54
C GLY A 140 14.45 2.49 -4.87
N GLY A 141 14.03 1.22 -4.87
CA GLY A 141 14.88 0.07 -5.18
C GLY A 141 14.98 -0.25 -6.68
N ASP A 142 15.99 -1.05 -7.02
CA ASP A 142 16.27 -1.50 -8.38
C ASP A 142 15.53 -2.79 -8.73
N ILE A 143 14.97 -2.86 -9.93
CA ILE A 143 14.33 -4.07 -10.44
C ILE A 143 15.41 -5.01 -10.95
N LEU A 144 15.52 -6.20 -10.36
CA LEU A 144 16.49 -7.22 -10.78
C LEU A 144 15.95 -8.12 -11.87
N THR A 145 14.78 -8.70 -11.62
CA THR A 145 14.12 -9.66 -12.51
C THR A 145 12.61 -9.55 -12.32
N PHE A 146 11.86 -9.95 -13.34
CA PHE A 146 10.39 -10.02 -13.29
C PHE A 146 9.88 -11.06 -14.28
N ASN A 147 8.67 -11.56 -14.04
CA ASN A 147 8.00 -12.43 -14.98
C ASN A 147 7.26 -11.61 -16.05
N LEU A 148 7.03 -12.21 -17.22
CA LEU A 148 6.41 -11.50 -18.34
C LEU A 148 5.04 -10.93 -17.97
N PRO A 149 4.75 -9.65 -18.30
CA PRO A 149 3.44 -9.05 -18.09
C PRO A 149 2.34 -9.83 -18.81
N ASP A 150 1.11 -9.80 -18.28
CA ASP A 150 -0.02 -10.49 -18.89
C ASP A 150 -1.32 -9.70 -18.76
N PHE A 151 -2.16 -9.78 -19.80
CA PHE A 151 -3.41 -9.05 -19.88
C PHE A 151 -4.59 -9.96 -19.62
N PHE A 152 -5.51 -9.48 -18.79
CA PHE A 152 -6.74 -10.16 -18.41
C PHE A 152 -7.95 -9.28 -18.68
N LYS A 153 -9.05 -9.93 -19.03
CA LYS A 153 -10.38 -9.34 -19.08
C LYS A 153 -11.21 -10.10 -18.06
N ILE A 154 -11.82 -9.37 -17.15
CA ILE A 154 -12.58 -9.93 -16.05
C ILE A 154 -13.98 -9.37 -16.16
N GLU A 155 -14.93 -10.24 -16.46
CA GLU A 155 -16.34 -9.87 -16.46
C GLU A 155 -16.88 -9.85 -15.04
N ALA A 156 -17.63 -8.79 -14.67
CA ALA A 156 -18.25 -8.68 -13.35
C ALA A 156 -19.12 -9.92 -13.06
N GLY A 157 -18.84 -10.60 -11.95
CA GLY A 157 -19.54 -11.82 -11.53
C GLY A 157 -18.97 -13.13 -12.08
N ASN A 158 -18.00 -13.10 -13.01
CA ASN A 158 -17.33 -14.31 -13.49
C ASN A 158 -16.15 -14.70 -12.58
N THR A 159 -16.41 -15.64 -11.68
CA THR A 159 -15.41 -16.15 -10.73
C THR A 159 -14.27 -16.92 -11.40
N LYS A 160 -14.46 -17.46 -12.61
CA LYS A 160 -13.41 -18.23 -13.32
C LYS A 160 -12.25 -17.34 -13.76
N ASP A 161 -12.55 -16.14 -14.24
CA ASP A 161 -11.53 -15.18 -14.71
C ASP A 161 -10.69 -14.66 -13.54
N ILE A 162 -11.36 -14.33 -12.44
CA ILE A 162 -10.72 -13.93 -11.18
C ILE A 162 -9.81 -15.06 -10.66
N HIS A 163 -10.30 -16.30 -10.63
CA HIS A 163 -9.49 -17.44 -10.20
C HIS A 163 -8.27 -17.67 -11.09
N LYS A 164 -8.39 -17.44 -12.41
CA LYS A 164 -7.25 -17.53 -13.35
C LYS A 164 -6.18 -16.50 -13.03
N LEU A 165 -6.58 -15.26 -12.73
CA LEU A 165 -5.66 -14.20 -12.28
C LEU A 165 -5.02 -14.55 -10.94
N ILE A 166 -5.82 -14.93 -9.94
CA ILE A 166 -5.35 -15.25 -8.58
C ILE A 166 -4.32 -16.38 -8.60
N ARG A 167 -4.51 -17.42 -9.43
CA ARG A 167 -3.54 -18.51 -9.57
C ARG A 167 -2.15 -18.05 -10.02
N LYS A 168 -2.04 -16.95 -10.76
CA LYS A 168 -0.75 -16.41 -11.18
C LYS A 168 -0.02 -15.62 -10.10
N VAL A 169 -0.73 -15.16 -9.07
CA VAL A 169 -0.16 -14.39 -7.95
C VAL A 169 -0.09 -15.20 -6.66
N MET A 170 -0.34 -16.51 -6.73
CA MET A 170 -0.14 -17.44 -5.61
C MET A 170 1.20 -18.15 -5.75
N PRO A 171 1.92 -18.41 -4.64
CA PRO A 171 1.61 -18.01 -3.26
C PRO A 171 1.95 -16.53 -3.00
N GLY A 172 1.17 -15.82 -2.20
CA GLY A 172 1.42 -14.41 -1.85
C GLY A 172 0.35 -13.86 -0.91
N TYR A 173 0.47 -12.59 -0.55
CA TYR A 173 -0.48 -11.85 0.28
C TYR A 173 -0.83 -10.52 -0.36
N ALA A 174 -2.11 -10.33 -0.68
CA ALA A 174 -2.61 -9.05 -1.14
C ALA A 174 -2.78 -8.09 0.03
N LEU A 175 -2.31 -6.85 -0.14
CA LEU A 175 -2.45 -5.81 0.86
C LEU A 175 -3.81 -5.12 0.71
N ILE A 176 -4.63 -5.17 1.76
CA ILE A 176 -5.91 -4.48 1.84
C ILE A 176 -5.92 -3.44 2.97
N GLU A 177 -6.75 -2.42 2.84
CA GLU A 177 -6.98 -1.38 3.82
C GLU A 177 -7.96 -1.90 4.89
N ARG A 178 -7.61 -1.68 6.17
CA ARG A 178 -8.45 -2.00 7.34
C ARG A 178 -8.71 -0.77 8.22
N ARG A 179 -8.96 0.37 7.57
CA ARG A 179 -9.34 1.62 8.25
C ARG A 179 -10.63 1.48 9.05
N ASP A 180 -11.52 0.57 8.64
CA ASP A 180 -12.76 0.20 9.36
C ASP A 180 -12.50 -0.08 10.84
N LEU A 181 -11.43 -0.81 11.16
CA LEU A 181 -11.07 -1.16 12.55
C LEU A 181 -10.69 0.06 13.38
N MET A 182 -10.06 1.05 12.76
CA MET A 182 -9.71 2.30 13.44
C MET A 182 -10.94 3.17 13.65
N ILE A 183 -11.81 3.27 12.64
CA ILE A 183 -13.05 4.05 12.74
C ILE A 183 -13.92 3.50 13.86
N GLU A 184 -14.14 2.17 13.91
CA GLU A 184 -14.92 1.53 14.97
C GLU A 184 -14.33 1.78 16.37
N ALA A 185 -13.00 1.73 16.51
CA ALA A 185 -12.32 2.01 17.76
C ALA A 185 -12.42 3.49 18.18
N MET A 186 -12.28 4.42 17.24
CA MET A 186 -12.37 5.85 17.49
C MET A 186 -13.80 6.30 17.80
N GLU A 187 -14.81 5.68 17.18
CA GLU A 187 -16.23 5.87 17.53
C GLU A 187 -16.55 5.43 18.96
N GLN A 188 -15.80 4.43 19.48
CA GLN A 188 -15.87 4.00 20.88
C GLN A 188 -15.08 4.93 21.83
N GLY A 189 -14.49 6.02 21.32
CA GLY A 189 -13.77 7.02 22.11
C GLY A 189 -12.27 6.77 22.30
N GLN A 190 -11.67 5.82 21.58
CA GLN A 190 -10.22 5.60 21.62
C GLN A 190 -9.48 6.66 20.79
N ASP A 191 -8.29 7.07 21.23
CA ASP A 191 -7.37 7.87 20.41
C ASP A 191 -6.92 7.09 19.16
N ALA A 192 -6.59 7.79 18.07
CA ALA A 192 -6.20 7.16 16.82
C ALA A 192 -4.92 6.31 16.94
N ILE A 193 -3.93 6.77 17.70
CA ILE A 193 -2.67 6.02 17.92
C ILE A 193 -2.95 4.81 18.80
N ASP A 194 -3.74 4.98 19.86
CA ASP A 194 -4.16 3.88 20.72
C ASP A 194 -4.93 2.81 19.93
N ALA A 195 -5.82 3.22 19.03
CA ALA A 195 -6.56 2.31 18.16
C ALA A 195 -5.64 1.51 17.22
N VAL A 196 -4.57 2.12 16.69
CA VAL A 196 -3.54 1.42 15.91
C VAL A 196 -2.80 0.42 16.79
N LEU A 197 -2.29 0.87 17.94
CA LEU A 197 -1.48 0.04 18.84
C LEU A 197 -2.27 -1.13 19.42
N ASP A 198 -3.53 -0.92 19.81
CA ASP A 198 -4.43 -1.94 20.37
C ASP A 198 -4.69 -3.09 19.39
N ASN A 199 -4.74 -2.79 18.08
CA ASN A 199 -4.86 -3.81 17.03
C ASN A 199 -3.55 -4.57 16.75
N LEU A 200 -2.40 -3.99 17.10
CA LEU A 200 -1.08 -4.60 16.91
C LEU A 200 -0.61 -5.40 18.15
N ALA A 201 -1.03 -4.97 19.34
CA ALA A 201 -0.64 -5.55 20.61
C ALA A 201 -1.16 -6.99 20.79
N ILE A 202 -0.38 -7.80 21.49
CA ILE A 202 -0.80 -9.11 21.97
C ILE A 202 -1.30 -8.91 23.40
N HIS A 203 -2.60 -9.13 23.60
CA HIS A 203 -3.24 -8.97 24.90
C HIS A 203 -3.18 -10.28 25.67
N HIS A 204 -2.65 -10.22 26.88
CA HIS A 204 -2.58 -11.34 27.81
C HIS A 204 -3.66 -11.17 28.88
N THR A 205 -4.58 -12.12 28.97
CA THR A 205 -5.68 -12.09 29.93
C THR A 205 -5.68 -13.36 30.77
N ALA A 206 -5.90 -13.21 32.07
CA ALA A 206 -6.04 -14.33 33.01
C ALA A 206 -7.51 -14.50 33.36
N THR A 207 -8.06 -15.69 33.13
CA THR A 207 -9.40 -16.08 33.59
C THR A 207 -9.27 -17.10 34.71
N THR A 208 -9.99 -16.87 35.80
CA THR A 208 -10.10 -17.80 36.94
C THR A 208 -11.35 -18.64 36.75
N ASP A 209 -11.17 -19.93 36.51
CA ASP A 209 -12.28 -20.88 36.48
C ASP A 209 -12.36 -21.56 37.86
N GLU A 210 -13.51 -21.40 38.52
CA GLU A 210 -13.82 -22.13 39.75
C GLU A 210 -14.33 -23.52 39.39
N ASN A 211 -13.53 -24.55 39.66
CA ASN A 211 -14.03 -25.92 39.55
C ASN A 211 -15.02 -26.20 40.69
N THR A 212 -15.96 -27.12 40.47
CA THR A 212 -16.97 -27.60 41.44
C THR A 212 -16.41 -28.16 42.75
N LYS A 213 -15.07 -28.21 42.91
CA LYS A 213 -14.34 -28.63 44.13
C LYS A 213 -13.66 -27.48 44.89
N GLY A 214 -13.84 -26.22 44.49
CA GLY A 214 -13.26 -25.06 45.19
C GLY A 214 -11.77 -24.81 44.93
N GLU A 215 -11.16 -25.50 43.96
CA GLU A 215 -9.82 -25.18 43.46
C GLU A 215 -9.92 -24.17 42.32
N SER A 216 -9.28 -23.01 42.50
CA SER A 216 -9.20 -21.96 41.48
C SER A 216 -8.06 -22.25 40.50
N THR A 217 -8.39 -22.60 39.26
CA THR A 217 -7.40 -22.74 38.18
C THR A 217 -7.31 -21.44 37.39
N VAL A 218 -6.11 -20.87 37.26
CA VAL A 218 -5.86 -19.66 36.46
C VAL A 218 -5.42 -20.08 35.05
N THR A 219 -6.23 -19.73 34.05
CA THR A 219 -5.90 -19.96 32.64
C THR A 219 -5.46 -18.65 32.00
N TRP A 220 -4.24 -18.60 31.46
CA TRP A 220 -3.73 -17.46 30.70
C TRP A 220 -4.05 -17.63 29.21
N SER A 221 -4.64 -16.61 28.60
CA SER A 221 -4.88 -16.55 27.16
C SER A 221 -4.22 -15.33 26.53
N SER A 222 -3.52 -15.55 25.41
CA SER A 222 -2.80 -14.52 24.67
C SER A 222 -3.43 -14.39 23.29
N LYS A 223 -4.04 -13.24 22.98
CA LYS A 223 -4.71 -13.02 21.70
C LYS A 223 -4.59 -11.56 21.24
N ARG A 224 -4.57 -11.35 19.93
CA ARG A 224 -4.82 -10.03 19.36
C ARG A 224 -6.32 -9.73 19.38
N LYS A 225 -6.67 -8.45 19.40
CA LYS A 225 -8.07 -7.98 19.32
C LYS A 225 -8.75 -8.48 18.04
N THR A 226 -8.07 -8.30 16.91
CA THR A 226 -8.57 -8.69 15.58
C THR A 226 -7.80 -9.90 15.04
N LYS A 227 -8.53 -10.85 14.43
CA LYS A 227 -7.92 -11.98 13.72
C LYS A 227 -7.43 -11.53 12.34
N GLY A 228 -6.27 -12.04 11.92
CA GLY A 228 -5.67 -11.73 10.63
C GLY A 228 -4.28 -11.14 10.78
N TRP A 229 -3.62 -10.91 9.64
CA TRP A 229 -2.30 -10.27 9.63
C TRP A 229 -2.47 -8.76 9.48
N ILE A 230 -2.86 -8.13 10.59
CA ILE A 230 -2.98 -6.67 10.68
C ILE A 230 -1.62 -6.03 10.89
N VAL A 231 -1.34 -4.97 10.13
CA VAL A 231 -0.10 -4.18 10.15
C VAL A 231 -0.43 -2.69 9.98
N PRO A 232 0.38 -1.76 10.52
CA PRO A 232 0.25 -0.35 10.18
C PRO A 232 0.83 -0.10 8.77
N ILE A 233 0.14 0.70 7.97
CA ILE A 233 0.56 1.08 6.61
C ILE A 233 0.41 2.58 6.38
N ALA A 234 1.38 3.16 5.68
CA ALA A 234 1.28 4.52 5.20
C ALA A 234 0.49 4.57 3.89
N THR A 235 -0.62 5.32 3.90
CA THR A 235 -1.53 5.41 2.75
C THR A 235 -1.52 6.76 2.08
N GLY A 236 -0.91 7.80 2.67
CA GLY A 236 -0.93 9.11 2.05
C GLY A 236 -0.27 10.20 2.88
N PHE A 237 -0.70 11.42 2.62
CA PHE A 237 -0.16 12.62 3.25
C PHE A 237 -1.28 13.58 3.66
N HIS A 238 -1.11 14.23 4.81
CA HIS A 238 -1.94 15.33 5.27
C HIS A 238 -1.18 16.65 5.17
N GLY A 239 -1.78 17.62 4.49
CA GLY A 239 -1.20 18.93 4.26
C GLY A 239 -1.26 19.82 5.50
N LEU A 240 -0.08 20.24 5.97
CA LEU A 240 0.08 21.10 7.15
C LEU A 240 -0.01 22.59 6.82
N THR A 241 0.27 22.95 5.56
CA THR A 241 0.29 24.35 5.10
C THR A 241 -0.62 24.55 3.90
N GLU A 242 -0.90 25.80 3.57
CA GLU A 242 -1.52 26.16 2.30
C GLU A 242 -0.59 25.83 1.12
N LEU A 243 -1.17 25.79 -0.10
CA LEU A 243 -0.38 25.62 -1.32
C LEU A 243 0.31 26.94 -1.66
N GLY A 244 1.60 26.88 -1.97
CA GLY A 244 2.39 28.06 -2.30
C GLY A 244 3.66 27.74 -3.08
N GLN A 245 4.59 28.68 -3.13
CA GLN A 245 5.93 28.45 -3.65
C GLN A 245 6.93 28.31 -2.50
N ALA A 246 7.85 27.38 -2.63
CA ALA A 246 8.93 27.17 -1.67
C ALA A 246 10.29 27.43 -2.30
N LYS A 247 11.20 28.01 -1.50
CA LYS A 247 12.61 28.15 -1.90
C LYS A 247 13.19 26.74 -2.12
N ASN A 248 13.83 26.53 -3.27
CA ASN A 248 14.40 25.23 -3.70
C ASN A 248 13.36 24.12 -3.97
N GLN A 249 12.14 24.46 -4.41
CA GLN A 249 11.18 23.43 -4.86
C GLN A 249 11.68 22.67 -6.10
N ARG A 250 11.26 21.41 -6.23
CA ARG A 250 11.72 20.49 -7.27
C ARG A 250 11.38 20.95 -8.69
N ASP A 251 10.20 21.54 -8.88
CA ASP A 251 9.70 22.06 -10.15
C ASP A 251 9.16 23.47 -9.93
N PRO A 252 9.64 24.51 -10.64
CA PRO A 252 9.17 25.89 -10.48
C PRO A 252 7.68 26.08 -10.81
N ASN A 253 7.07 25.20 -11.61
CA ASN A 253 5.70 25.37 -12.09
C ASN A 253 4.65 24.64 -11.24
N THR A 254 5.08 23.78 -10.30
CA THR A 254 4.18 23.01 -9.45
C THR A 254 4.12 23.63 -8.05
N LEU A 255 2.91 23.81 -7.50
CA LEU A 255 2.72 24.33 -6.15
C LEU A 255 3.26 23.37 -5.10
N HIS A 256 3.85 23.92 -4.05
CA HIS A 256 4.44 23.22 -2.92
C HIS A 256 3.54 23.31 -1.68
N ARG A 257 3.62 22.29 -0.83
CA ARG A 257 2.97 22.23 0.48
C ARG A 257 3.76 21.30 1.40
N PHE A 258 3.90 21.67 2.67
CA PHE A 258 4.45 20.77 3.68
C PHE A 258 3.37 19.80 4.14
N ALA A 259 3.74 18.54 4.31
CA ALA A 259 2.81 17.48 4.66
C ALA A 259 3.44 16.47 5.60
N GLU A 260 2.60 15.79 6.38
CA GLU A 260 2.96 14.64 7.22
C GLU A 260 2.35 13.35 6.68
N SER A 261 2.91 12.21 7.07
CA SER A 261 2.42 10.90 6.62
C SER A 261 1.12 10.51 7.33
N VAL A 262 0.13 10.06 6.56
CA VAL A 262 -1.08 9.45 7.07
C VAL A 262 -0.87 7.94 7.17
N VAL A 263 -1.05 7.40 8.36
CA VAL A 263 -0.94 5.97 8.65
C VAL A 263 -2.30 5.42 9.06
N THR A 264 -2.61 4.23 8.59
CA THR A 264 -3.81 3.47 8.96
C THR A 264 -3.45 1.99 9.12
N LEU A 265 -4.44 1.15 9.37
CA LEU A 265 -4.26 -0.29 9.42
C LEU A 265 -4.46 -0.90 8.04
N GLY A 266 -3.66 -1.91 7.74
CA GLY A 266 -3.79 -2.77 6.57
C GLY A 266 -3.76 -4.23 6.98
N GLU A 267 -4.19 -5.11 6.08
CA GLU A 267 -4.16 -6.55 6.28
C GLU A 267 -3.51 -7.25 5.08
N PHE A 268 -2.57 -8.16 5.37
CA PHE A 268 -2.04 -9.07 4.36
C PHE A 268 -2.95 -10.30 4.24
N LYS A 269 -3.83 -10.28 3.24
CA LYS A 269 -4.83 -11.32 2.99
C LYS A 269 -4.39 -12.23 1.84
N MET A 270 -4.51 -13.54 2.03
CA MET A 270 -4.17 -14.50 0.98
C MET A 270 -5.08 -14.31 -0.25
N PRO A 271 -4.53 -14.29 -1.48
CA PRO A 271 -5.29 -13.99 -2.69
C PRO A 271 -6.53 -14.87 -2.93
N HIS A 272 -6.50 -16.15 -2.56
CA HIS A 272 -7.65 -17.06 -2.72
C HIS A 272 -8.88 -16.67 -1.87
N ARG A 273 -8.73 -15.79 -0.88
CA ARG A 273 -9.83 -15.30 -0.03
C ARG A 273 -10.50 -14.05 -0.60
N ILE A 274 -10.01 -13.52 -1.72
CA ILE A 274 -10.55 -12.34 -2.39
C ILE A 274 -11.72 -12.78 -3.27
N LYS A 275 -12.88 -12.13 -3.13
CA LYS A 275 -14.07 -12.44 -3.94
C LYS A 275 -14.21 -11.49 -5.13
N SER A 276 -13.86 -10.22 -4.91
CA SER A 276 -13.88 -9.18 -5.95
C SER A 276 -12.52 -8.52 -6.07
N LEU A 277 -12.13 -8.17 -7.31
CA LEU A 277 -10.90 -7.44 -7.55
C LEU A 277 -10.89 -6.05 -6.88
N ASN A 278 -12.07 -5.43 -6.76
CA ASN A 278 -12.22 -4.14 -6.10
C ASN A 278 -11.81 -4.15 -4.62
N GLU A 279 -11.77 -5.33 -3.97
CA GLU A 279 -11.26 -5.46 -2.59
C GLU A 279 -9.75 -5.19 -2.48
N ILE A 280 -8.99 -5.31 -3.57
CA ILE A 280 -7.53 -5.16 -3.55
C ILE A 280 -7.02 -3.95 -4.31
N LEU A 281 -7.84 -3.34 -5.15
CA LEU A 281 -7.43 -2.22 -6.02
C LEU A 281 -7.38 -0.92 -5.22
N TRP A 282 -6.19 -0.34 -5.17
CA TRP A 282 -5.92 0.98 -4.58
C TRP A 282 -5.95 2.06 -5.66
N SER A 283 -6.52 3.22 -5.35
CA SER A 283 -6.58 4.38 -6.23
C SER A 283 -6.19 5.66 -5.49
N TYR A 284 -5.82 6.70 -6.23
CA TYR A 284 -5.60 8.01 -5.65
C TYR A 284 -6.94 8.67 -5.30
N HIS A 285 -7.03 9.19 -4.08
CA HIS A 285 -8.15 9.96 -3.59
C HIS A 285 -7.61 11.23 -2.92
N ALA A 286 -7.81 12.37 -3.58
CA ALA A 286 -7.43 13.67 -3.06
C ALA A 286 -8.67 14.40 -2.53
N ASP A 287 -8.75 14.55 -1.22
CA ASP A 287 -9.74 15.39 -0.54
C ASP A 287 -9.13 16.77 -0.33
N ILE A 288 -9.30 17.61 -1.35
CA ILE A 288 -8.72 18.96 -1.41
C ILE A 288 -9.23 19.85 -0.26
N PRO A 289 -10.53 19.89 0.08
CA PRO A 289 -11.03 20.67 1.22
C PRO A 289 -10.33 20.37 2.56
N ASN A 290 -10.07 19.09 2.84
CA ASN A 290 -9.43 18.67 4.09
C ASN A 290 -7.91 18.54 3.97
N ASN A 291 -7.31 18.99 2.85
CA ASN A 291 -5.88 18.89 2.58
C ASN A 291 -5.32 17.46 2.65
N LEU A 292 -6.11 16.45 2.30
CA LEU A 292 -5.75 15.03 2.39
C LEU A 292 -5.45 14.45 1.01
N TYR A 293 -4.30 13.79 0.88
CA TYR A 293 -3.87 13.11 -0.34
C TYR A 293 -3.64 11.64 -0.02
N LEU A 294 -4.64 10.81 -0.31
CA LEU A 294 -4.70 9.43 0.15
C LEU A 294 -4.65 8.44 -1.02
N CYS A 295 -4.11 7.27 -0.74
CA CYS A 295 -4.35 6.06 -1.50
C CYS A 295 -5.43 5.28 -0.76
N THR A 296 -6.57 5.06 -1.38
CA THR A 296 -7.70 4.35 -0.77
C THR A 296 -8.12 3.18 -1.63
N GLN A 297 -8.68 2.16 -0.99
CA GLN A 297 -9.40 1.11 -1.71
C GLN A 297 -10.87 1.45 -1.79
N ASN A 298 -11.50 1.10 -2.91
CA ASN A 298 -12.95 1.14 -3.03
C ASN A 298 -13.53 -0.06 -2.29
N CYS A 299 -13.53 0.01 -0.96
CA CYS A 299 -14.22 -0.97 -0.16
C CYS A 299 -15.71 -0.84 -0.49
N VAL A 300 -16.28 -1.89 -1.11
CA VAL A 300 -17.73 -2.04 -1.21
C VAL A 300 -18.23 -2.34 0.21
N THR A 301 -18.24 -1.32 1.07
CA THR A 301 -19.12 -1.33 2.21
C THR A 301 -20.53 -1.40 1.63
N LYS A 302 -21.28 -2.44 2.04
CA LYS A 302 -22.71 -2.51 1.76
C LYS A 302 -23.30 -1.16 2.12
N THR A 303 -23.74 -0.42 1.11
CA THR A 303 -24.38 0.88 1.26
C THR A 303 -25.64 0.66 2.07
N THR A 304 -25.57 0.85 3.39
CA THR A 304 -26.73 1.30 4.13
C THR A 304 -26.91 2.74 3.69
N ASN A 305 -27.98 2.97 2.91
CA ASN A 305 -28.32 4.24 2.27
C ASN A 305 -27.96 5.46 3.12
N LEU A 306 -26.93 6.18 2.69
CA LEU A 306 -26.82 7.62 2.93
C LEU A 306 -26.76 8.26 1.56
N SER A 307 -27.87 8.88 1.19
CA SER A 307 -28.03 9.66 -0.03
C SER A 307 -26.96 10.76 -0.12
N PRO A 308 -26.49 11.09 -1.35
CA PRO A 308 -25.58 12.22 -1.53
C PRO A 308 -26.35 13.52 -1.25
N ILE A 309 -26.10 14.15 -0.10
CA ILE A 309 -26.54 15.52 0.13
C ILE A 309 -25.62 16.43 -0.70
N THR A 310 -26.07 16.71 -1.92
CA THR A 310 -25.58 17.84 -2.70
C THR A 310 -26.69 18.88 -2.74
N ASN A 311 -26.33 20.13 -2.45
CA ASN A 311 -27.12 21.35 -2.59
C ASN A 311 -28.26 21.58 -1.59
N GLN A 312 -27.95 22.27 -0.49
CA GLN A 312 -28.78 23.36 0.05
C GLN A 312 -27.99 24.10 1.14
N LEU A 313 -27.27 25.16 0.78
CA LEU A 313 -26.76 26.17 1.72
C LEU A 313 -26.41 27.50 1.02
N SER A 314 -27.16 27.87 -0.02
CA SER A 314 -26.96 29.14 -0.76
C SER A 314 -28.12 30.14 -0.59
N THR A 315 -28.87 30.09 0.51
CA THR A 315 -29.97 31.04 0.77
C THR A 315 -30.17 31.35 2.25
N LEU A 316 -29.11 31.70 2.99
CA LEU A 316 -29.24 32.19 4.37
C LEU A 316 -28.24 33.31 4.75
N PHE A 317 -27.74 34.06 3.75
CA PHE A 317 -27.10 35.36 3.98
C PHE A 317 -27.54 36.32 2.89
N ASP A 318 -28.73 36.89 3.10
CA ASP A 318 -29.08 38.28 2.75
C ASP A 318 -29.45 38.99 4.06
#